data_AF-A0A940PJ08-F1
#
_entry.id   AF-A0A940PJ08-F1
#
_cell.length_a   1.000
_cell.length_b   1.000
_cell.length_c   1.000
_cell.angle_alpha   90.00
_cell.angle_beta   90.00
_cell.angle_gamma   90.00
#
_symmetry.space_group_name_H-M   'P 1'
#
loop_
_entity.id
_entity.type
_entity.pdbx_description
1 polymer ?
#
loop_
_entity_poly.entity_id
_entity_poly.type
_entity_poly.pdbx_seq_one_letter_code
_entity_poly.pdbx_strand_id
1 'polypeptide(L)' 'MQILEIRSRIRRKHRCNYASSTGERVAKNLLNRRIQYRRANQKWVTDVTQYRRGKMTLSLAD' A
#
# COMPACT_ATOMS: atom_id res chain seq x y z
N MET A 1 25.45 17.53 -34.12
CA MET A 1 24.12 17.01 -33.76
C MET A 1 23.03 17.49 -34.73
N GLN A 2 22.81 18.80 -34.93
CA GLN A 2 21.86 19.31 -35.94
C GLN A 2 22.37 19.23 -37.39
N ILE A 3 23.67 19.45 -37.63
CA ILE A 3 24.32 19.31 -38.96
C ILE A 3 24.22 17.87 -39.51
N LEU A 4 24.06 16.87 -38.63
CA LEU A 4 23.95 15.46 -39.00
C LEU A 4 22.48 14.99 -39.09
N GLU A 5 21.51 15.88 -38.88
CA GLU A 5 20.06 15.58 -38.85
C GLU A 5 19.61 14.51 -37.83
N ILE A 6 20.49 14.10 -36.91
CA ILE A 6 20.18 13.07 -35.92
C ILE A 6 19.20 13.64 -34.89
N ARG A 7 17.95 13.16 -34.92
CA ARG A 7 16.91 13.50 -33.95
C ARG A 7 16.73 12.40 -32.91
N SER A 8 16.84 12.73 -31.63
CA SER A 8 16.57 11.79 -30.55
C SER A 8 15.06 11.46 -30.48
N ARG A 9 14.67 10.24 -30.84
CA ARG A 9 13.28 9.78 -30.79
C ARG A 9 12.89 9.31 -29.39
N ILE A 10 12.97 10.20 -28.41
CA ILE A 10 12.67 9.88 -27.01
C ILE A 10 11.15 9.84 -26.84
N ARG A 11 10.61 8.65 -26.56
CA ARG A 11 9.19 8.48 -26.25
C ARG A 11 8.89 9.15 -24.91
N ARG A 12 7.88 10.03 -24.85
CA ARG A 12 7.46 10.63 -23.58
C ARG A 12 7.03 9.54 -22.60
N LYS A 13 7.56 9.58 -21.38
CA LYS A 13 7.16 8.67 -20.29
C LYS A 13 5.69 8.90 -19.98
N HIS A 14 4.87 7.85 -20.10
CA HIS A 14 3.47 7.91 -19.72
C HIS A 14 3.37 8.15 -18.21
N ARG A 15 2.70 9.23 -17.81
CA ARG A 15 2.48 9.58 -16.39
C ARG A 15 1.06 9.17 -16.05
N CYS A 16 0.90 8.03 -15.39
CA CYS A 16 -0.41 7.64 -14.87
C CYS A 16 -0.70 8.42 -13.58
N ASN A 17 -1.71 9.30 -13.62
CA ASN A 17 -2.25 9.92 -12.43
C ASN A 17 -3.30 8.98 -11.82
N TYR A 18 -2.85 7.87 -11.21
CA TYR A 18 -3.76 7.06 -10.42
C TYR A 18 -4.13 7.85 -9.16
N ALA A 19 -5.41 8.19 -9.01
CA ALA A 19 -5.91 8.69 -7.73
C ALA A 19 -5.73 7.58 -6.69
N SER A 20 -4.95 7.84 -5.65
CA SER A 20 -4.86 6.91 -4.52
C SER A 20 -6.23 6.84 -3.85
N SER A 21 -6.81 5.64 -3.73
CA SER A 21 -8.00 5.44 -2.91
C SER A 21 -7.61 5.52 -1.42
N THR A 22 -7.37 6.75 -0.96
CA THR A 22 -6.88 7.05 0.40
C THR A 22 -7.83 6.50 1.48
N GLY A 23 -9.12 6.30 1.15
CA GLY A 23 -10.14 5.75 2.05
C GLY A 23 -10.32 4.23 2.04
N GLU A 24 -9.79 3.48 1.05
CA GLU A 24 -9.95 2.02 0.98
C GLU A 24 -8.78 1.26 1.60
N ARG A 25 -7.73 1.98 2.03
CA ARG A 25 -6.49 1.36 2.54
C ARG A 25 -6.68 0.67 3.88
N VAL A 26 -7.65 1.10 4.70
CA VAL A 26 -7.87 0.58 6.05
C VAL A 26 -9.22 -0.11 6.10
N ALA A 27 -9.21 -1.41 6.38
CA ALA A 27 -10.43 -2.18 6.59
C ALA A 27 -11.16 -1.69 7.85
N LYS A 28 -12.49 -1.68 7.83
CA LYS A 28 -13.28 -1.29 9.00
C LYS A 28 -13.03 -2.28 10.14
N ASN A 29 -12.76 -1.78 11.34
CA ASN A 29 -12.67 -2.62 12.54
C ASN A 29 -14.09 -3.06 12.95
N LEU A 30 -14.49 -4.25 12.50
CA LEU A 30 -15.81 -4.82 12.80
C LEU A 30 -15.88 -5.43 14.21
N LEU A 31 -14.74 -5.86 14.74
CA LEU A 31 -14.68 -6.65 15.97
C LEU A 31 -14.68 -5.78 17.23
N ASN A 32 -14.28 -4.51 17.15
CA ASN A 32 -14.36 -3.49 18.22
C ASN A 32 -14.10 -4.03 19.64
N ARG A 33 -13.08 -4.89 19.78
CA ARG A 33 -12.82 -5.61 21.02
C ARG A 33 -12.31 -4.64 22.07
N ARG A 34 -13.06 -4.47 23.17
CA ARG A 34 -12.57 -3.74 24.35
C ARG A 34 -11.65 -4.67 25.12
N ILE A 35 -10.36 -4.37 25.12
CA ILE A 35 -9.35 -5.18 25.79
C ILE A 35 -8.89 -4.44 27.03
N GLN A 36 -9.13 -5.01 28.21
CA GLN A 36 -8.61 -4.53 29.48
C GLN A 36 -7.51 -5.46 29.98
N TYR A 37 -6.41 -4.89 30.47
CA TYR A 37 -5.29 -5.61 31.06
C TYR A 37 -4.81 -4.87 32.31
N ARG A 38 -4.35 -5.64 33.30
CA ARG A 38 -3.90 -5.13 34.61
C ARG A 38 -2.38 -5.02 34.71
N ARG A 39 -1.64 -5.75 33.88
CA ARG A 39 -0.16 -5.75 33.83
C ARG A 39 0.30 -5.82 32.38
N ALA A 40 1.50 -5.32 32.11
CA ALA A 40 2.11 -5.37 30.78
C ALA A 40 2.23 -6.83 30.28
N ASN A 41 2.16 -7.01 28.95
CA ASN A 41 2.32 -8.29 28.25
C ASN A 41 1.32 -9.41 28.62
N GLN A 42 0.21 -9.10 29.32
CA GLN A 42 -0.85 -10.08 29.62
C GLN A 42 -1.62 -10.53 28.38
N LYS A 43 -1.65 -9.72 27.32
CA LYS A 43 -2.34 -10.06 26.09
C LYS A 43 -1.65 -9.41 24.91
N TRP A 44 -1.44 -10.21 23.87
CA TRP A 44 -0.97 -9.76 22.58
C TRP A 44 -2.18 -9.68 21.67
N VAL A 45 -2.37 -8.51 21.05
CA VAL A 45 -3.43 -8.29 20.08
C VAL A 45 -2.83 -8.50 18.71
N THR A 46 -3.33 -9.49 17.99
CA THR A 46 -2.92 -9.78 16.61
C THR A 46 -3.97 -9.23 15.67
N ASP A 47 -3.54 -8.42 14.70
CA ASP A 47 -4.38 -7.91 13.64
C ASP A 47 -3.88 -8.44 12.29
N VAL A 48 -4.80 -8.76 11.39
CA VAL A 48 -4.45 -9.18 10.03
C VAL A 48 -4.24 -7.94 9.17
N THR A 49 -3.03 -7.76 8.66
CA THR A 49 -2.70 -6.63 7.79
C THR A 49 -2.60 -7.11 6.34
N GLN A 50 -3.43 -6.55 5.46
CA GLN A 50 -3.35 -6.78 4.02
C GLN A 50 -2.63 -5.63 3.33
N TYR A 51 -1.68 -5.94 2.44
CA TYR A 51 -1.04 -4.94 1.59
C TYR A 51 -0.90 -5.45 0.16
N ARG A 52 -0.88 -4.51 -0.79
CA ARG A 52 -0.75 -4.80 -2.22
C ARG A 52 0.70 -4.63 -2.67
N ARG A 53 1.22 -5.62 -3.39
CA ARG A 53 2.50 -5.57 -4.10
C ARG A 53 2.25 -5.85 -5.59
N GLY A 54 2.11 -4.80 -6.38
CA GLY A 54 1.73 -4.91 -7.79
C GLY A 54 0.32 -5.49 -7.95
N LYS A 55 0.18 -6.59 -8.71
CA LYS A 55 -1.09 -7.33 -8.87
C LYS A 55 -1.38 -8.33 -7.75
N MET A 56 -0.44 -8.51 -6.81
CA MET A 56 -0.55 -9.52 -5.76
C MET A 56 -0.97 -8.88 -4.44
N THR A 57 -1.89 -9.54 -3.74
CA THR A 57 -2.28 -9.18 -2.37
C THR A 57 -1.55 -10.12 -1.41
N LEU A 58 -0.94 -9.56 -0.37
CA LEU A 58 -0.25 -10.28 0.68
C LEU A 58 -0.93 -10.01 2.01
N SER A 59 -1.07 -11.05 2.82
CA SER A 59 -1.66 -11.00 4.16
C SER A 59 -0.59 -11.36 5.19
N LEU A 60 -0.43 -10.52 6.20
CA LEU A 60 0.43 -10.77 7.36
C LEU A 60 -0.45 -11.00 8.58
N ALA A 61 -0.14 -12.05 9.33
CA ALA A 61 -0.70 -12.35 10.64
C ALA A 61 0.43 -12.95 11.49
N ASP A 62 0.55 -12.46 12.72
CA ASP A 62 1.41 -13.05 13.76
C ASP A 62 0.64 -14.10 14.56
#